data_AF-A0A7W0M4R8-F1
#
_entry.id   AF-A0A7W0M4R8-F1
#
_cell.length_a   1.000
_cell.length_b   1.000
_cell.length_c   1.000
_cell.angle_alpha   90.00
_cell.angle_beta   90.00
_cell.angle_gamma   90.00
#
_symmetry.space_group_name_H-M   'P 1'
#
loop_
_entity.id
_entity.type
_entity.pdbx_description
1 polymer ?
#
loop_
_entity_poly.entity_id
_entity_poly.type
_entity_poly.pdbx_seq_one_letter_code
_entity_poly.pdbx_strand_id
1 'polypeptide(L)'
;LGERCDGRSPTIVGTTGADVLRGTNKSDVIMGLGGDDIIDGLTGEDILCGGAGDDRVSSGNGADKLLGGFGADRLDGGNGDDRLVGGPGEDVLIGGLGADTLEQEGAES
;
A
#
# COMPACT_ATOMS: atom_id res chain seq x y z
N LEU A 1 -9.27 5.29 -15.36
CA LEU A 1 -9.02 6.47 -14.49
C LEU A 1 -8.57 5.87 -13.17
N GLY A 2 -7.30 5.46 -13.09
CA GLY A 2 -6.77 4.70 -11.96
C GLY A 2 -6.45 5.63 -10.81
N GLU A 3 -6.88 5.27 -9.62
CA GLU A 3 -6.63 6.02 -8.39
C GLU A 3 -5.12 6.14 -8.20
N ARG A 4 -4.59 7.37 -8.27
CA ARG A 4 -3.20 7.64 -7.89
C ARG A 4 -3.11 7.56 -6.37
N CYS A 5 -1.92 7.21 -5.89
CA CYS A 5 -1.44 7.27 -4.50
C CYS A 5 -1.48 8.64 -3.81
N ASP A 6 -2.40 9.50 -4.25
CA ASP A 6 -2.68 10.87 -3.87
C ASP A 6 -2.02 12.00 -4.69
N GLY A 7 -2.49 13.22 -4.37
CA GLY A 7 -2.05 14.51 -4.91
C GLY A 7 -1.09 15.28 -4.00
N ARG A 8 -0.38 14.60 -3.09
CA ARG A 8 0.71 15.12 -2.27
C ARG A 8 2.05 14.65 -2.84
N SER A 9 3.14 15.31 -2.45
CA SER A 9 4.48 14.92 -2.88
C SER A 9 4.96 13.72 -2.06
N PRO A 10 5.48 12.66 -2.70
CA PRO A 10 5.96 11.49 -1.97
C PRO A 10 7.13 11.86 -1.04
N THR A 11 7.12 11.29 0.17
CA THR A 11 8.28 11.35 1.08
C THR A 11 9.36 10.38 0.60
N ILE A 12 8.96 9.21 0.09
CA ILE A 12 9.86 8.14 -0.34
C ILE A 12 9.38 7.60 -1.67
N VAL A 13 10.31 7.39 -2.60
CA VAL A 13 10.06 6.81 -3.93
C VAL A 13 11.11 5.75 -4.19
N GLY A 14 10.66 4.55 -4.53
CA GLY A 14 11.47 3.42 -4.98
C GLY A 14 11.91 3.57 -6.43
N THR A 15 12.16 2.43 -7.05
CA THR A 15 12.72 2.27 -8.39
C THR A 15 11.84 1.33 -9.21
N THR A 16 12.32 0.88 -10.37
CA THR A 16 11.58 -0.11 -11.19
C THR A 16 11.98 -1.56 -10.87
N GLY A 17 12.68 -1.78 -9.76
CA GLY A 17 13.05 -3.12 -9.28
C GLY A 17 12.77 -3.23 -7.79
N ALA A 18 12.88 -4.44 -7.27
CA ALA A 18 12.55 -4.75 -5.87
C ALA A 18 13.30 -3.86 -4.87
N ASP A 19 12.52 -3.14 -4.06
CA ASP A 19 12.99 -2.23 -3.03
C ASP A 19 12.54 -2.64 -1.62
N VAL A 20 13.25 -2.11 -0.61
CA VAL A 20 12.82 -2.17 0.79
C VAL A 20 12.66 -0.75 1.28
N LEU A 21 11.42 -0.31 1.41
CA LEU A 21 11.04 1.06 1.75
C LEU A 21 10.46 1.09 3.16
N ARG A 22 10.94 2.03 3.97
CA ARG A 22 10.45 2.22 5.33
C ARG A 22 10.20 3.69 5.59
N GLY A 23 8.99 4.00 6.05
CA GLY A 23 8.57 5.31 6.50
C GLY A 23 9.14 5.70 7.86
N THR A 24 8.48 6.63 8.49
CA THR A 24 8.82 7.22 9.78
C THR A 24 7.64 7.05 10.74
N ASN A 25 7.77 7.54 11.98
CA ASN A 25 6.64 7.53 12.92
C ASN A 25 5.67 8.71 12.68
N LYS A 26 5.55 9.19 11.45
CA LYS A 26 4.69 10.29 11.04
C LYS A 26 4.03 9.91 9.72
N SER A 27 2.98 10.64 9.35
CA SER A 27 2.36 10.53 8.03
C SER A 27 3.36 10.63 6.90
N ASP A 28 3.44 9.57 6.12
CA ASP A 28 4.30 9.42 4.97
C ASP A 28 3.51 9.13 3.69
N VAL A 29 4.12 9.45 2.56
CA VAL A 29 3.65 9.02 1.24
C VAL A 29 4.79 8.23 0.60
N ILE A 30 4.57 6.94 0.38
CA ILE A 30 5.57 6.00 -0.12
C ILE A 30 5.09 5.36 -1.42
N MET A 31 5.94 5.36 -2.44
CA MET A 31 5.68 4.74 -3.75
C MET A 31 6.78 3.74 -4.09
N GLY A 32 6.45 2.46 -4.25
CA GLY A 32 7.36 1.40 -4.71
C GLY A 32 7.72 1.53 -6.19
N LEU A 33 6.70 1.81 -7.01
CA LEU A 33 6.72 1.94 -8.47
C LEU A 33 6.69 0.59 -9.19
N GLY A 34 7.77 -0.16 -9.24
CA GLY A 34 7.73 -1.47 -9.89
C GLY A 34 8.81 -2.41 -9.39
N GLY A 35 8.61 -3.71 -9.60
CA GLY A 35 9.34 -4.76 -8.90
C GLY A 35 8.55 -5.23 -7.68
N ASP A 36 9.05 -6.29 -7.03
CA ASP A 36 8.39 -6.87 -5.85
C ASP A 36 8.91 -6.15 -4.60
N ASP A 37 8.13 -5.23 -4.07
CA ASP A 37 8.56 -4.31 -3.02
C ASP A 37 8.15 -4.77 -1.61
N ILE A 38 8.92 -4.33 -0.61
CA ILE A 38 8.55 -4.41 0.80
C ILE A 38 8.42 -3.00 1.36
N ILE A 39 7.22 -2.62 1.77
CA ILE A 39 6.90 -1.27 2.25
C ILE A 39 6.37 -1.34 3.70
N ASP A 40 6.97 -0.56 4.60
CA ASP A 40 6.61 -0.47 6.02
C ASP A 40 6.38 1.01 6.43
N GLY A 41 5.12 1.39 6.67
CA GLY A 41 4.69 2.75 7.06
C GLY A 41 4.98 3.11 8.52
N LEU A 42 5.07 2.12 9.40
CA LEU A 42 5.21 2.26 10.86
C LEU A 42 4.01 2.88 11.57
N THR A 43 4.00 4.21 11.75
CA THR A 43 2.93 4.88 12.50
C THR A 43 2.65 6.23 11.89
N GLY A 44 1.42 6.70 11.94
CA GLY A 44 1.00 7.93 11.29
C GLY A 44 -0.12 7.61 10.33
N GLU A 45 -0.75 8.64 9.77
CA GLU A 45 -1.72 8.42 8.67
C GLU A 45 -0.95 8.38 7.36
N ASP A 46 -0.73 7.18 6.84
CA ASP A 46 0.15 6.92 5.71
C ASP A 46 -0.61 6.69 4.40
N ILE A 47 0.07 6.95 3.29
CA ILE A 47 -0.38 6.57 1.96
C ILE A 47 0.72 5.75 1.30
N LEU A 48 0.46 4.46 1.16
CA LEU A 48 1.44 3.48 0.71
C LEU A 48 0.99 2.85 -0.60
N CYS A 49 1.90 2.79 -1.56
CA CYS A 49 1.65 2.19 -2.85
C CYS A 49 2.75 1.24 -3.28
N GLY A 50 2.37 0.00 -3.58
CA GLY A 50 3.25 -1.01 -4.15
C GLY A 50 3.65 -0.61 -5.56
N GLY A 51 2.72 -0.68 -6.51
CA GLY A 51 2.94 -0.26 -7.88
C GLY A 51 2.72 -1.42 -8.84
N ALA A 52 3.78 -2.00 -9.38
CA ALA A 52 3.69 -3.13 -10.29
C ALA A 52 4.66 -4.22 -9.87
N GLY A 53 4.17 -5.41 -9.56
CA GLY A 53 4.95 -6.49 -8.97
C GLY A 53 4.15 -7.15 -7.85
N ASP A 54 4.73 -8.18 -7.23
CA ASP A 54 4.07 -8.86 -6.11
C ASP A 54 4.52 -8.21 -4.79
N ASP A 55 3.78 -7.20 -4.34
CA ASP A 55 4.21 -6.31 -3.27
C ASP A 55 3.79 -6.79 -1.87
N ARG A 56 4.57 -6.40 -0.85
CA ARG A 56 4.23 -6.57 0.57
C ARG A 56 4.19 -5.22 1.26
N VAL A 57 3.00 -4.78 1.64
CA VAL A 57 2.78 -3.47 2.24
C VAL A 57 2.16 -3.62 3.63
N SER A 58 2.75 -2.96 4.62
CA SER A 58 2.25 -2.87 6.00
C SER A 58 2.24 -1.41 6.43
N SER A 59 1.10 -0.86 6.87
CA SER A 59 1.02 0.54 7.30
C SER A 59 1.25 0.76 8.79
N GLY A 60 0.79 -0.16 9.64
CA GLY A 60 1.10 -0.15 11.07
C GLY A 60 0.03 0.51 11.91
N ASN A 61 0.30 1.65 12.57
CA ASN A 61 -0.75 2.35 13.34
C ASN A 61 -1.15 3.66 12.66
N GLY A 62 -2.45 3.87 12.44
CA GLY A 62 -2.98 5.10 11.87
C GLY A 62 -4.25 4.84 11.07
N ALA A 63 -4.85 5.89 10.52
CA ALA A 63 -5.89 5.71 9.52
C ALA A 63 -5.23 5.80 8.13
N ASP A 64 -4.97 4.63 7.55
CA ASP A 64 -4.04 4.50 6.43
C ASP A 64 -4.74 4.24 5.10
N LYS A 65 -4.01 4.49 4.00
CA LYS A 65 -4.42 4.15 2.64
C LYS A 65 -3.36 3.29 1.97
N LEU A 66 -3.72 2.08 1.60
CA LEU A 66 -2.85 1.15 0.90
C LEU A 66 -3.42 0.86 -0.48
N LEU A 67 -2.56 0.98 -1.50
CA LEU A 67 -2.86 0.54 -2.86
C LEU A 67 -1.80 -0.49 -3.27
N GLY A 68 -2.21 -1.70 -3.61
CA GLY A 68 -1.31 -2.75 -4.10
C GLY A 68 -0.80 -2.40 -5.48
N GLY A 69 -1.72 -2.30 -6.44
CA GLY A 69 -1.41 -1.97 -7.81
C GLY A 69 -1.57 -3.19 -8.70
N PHE A 70 -0.65 -3.42 -9.63
CA PHE A 70 -0.69 -4.59 -10.49
C PHE A 70 0.17 -5.70 -9.89
N GLY A 71 -0.37 -6.91 -9.78
CA GLY A 71 0.38 -8.08 -9.30
C GLY A 71 -0.39 -8.81 -8.21
N ALA A 72 0.22 -9.81 -7.59
CA ALA A 72 -0.36 -10.51 -6.46
C ALA A 72 0.15 -9.90 -5.15
N ASP A 73 -0.61 -8.94 -4.62
CA ASP A 73 -0.17 -8.11 -3.51
C ASP A 73 -0.61 -8.66 -2.15
N ARG A 74 0.14 -8.29 -1.12
CA ARG A 74 -0.25 -8.50 0.28
C ARG A 74 -0.25 -7.16 1.01
N LEU A 75 -1.44 -6.71 1.39
CA LEU A 75 -1.66 -5.44 2.09
C LEU A 75 -2.15 -5.69 3.52
N ASP A 76 -1.51 -5.06 4.51
CA ASP A 76 -1.85 -5.13 5.94
C ASP A 76 -2.02 -3.71 6.51
N GLY A 77 -3.25 -3.35 6.88
CA GLY A 77 -3.61 -2.05 7.45
C GLY A 77 -3.16 -1.87 8.91
N GLY A 78 -2.97 -2.96 9.64
CA GLY A 78 -2.57 -2.88 11.04
C GLY A 78 -3.67 -2.34 11.95
N ASN A 79 -3.46 -1.21 12.62
CA ASN A 79 -4.39 -0.65 13.60
C ASN A 79 -4.89 0.72 13.15
N GLY A 80 -6.21 0.87 13.12
CA GLY A 80 -6.92 2.11 12.81
C GLY A 80 -8.01 1.84 11.80
N ASP A 81 -8.62 2.90 11.27
CA ASP A 81 -9.70 2.76 10.28
C ASP A 81 -9.08 2.92 8.89
N ASP A 82 -8.79 1.80 8.23
CA ASP A 82 -7.96 1.78 7.03
C ASP A 82 -8.75 1.63 5.72
N ARG A 83 -8.16 2.09 4.61
CA ARG A 83 -8.65 1.79 3.24
C ARG A 83 -7.59 1.05 2.45
N LEU A 84 -7.88 -0.20 2.10
CA LEU A 84 -7.01 -1.06 1.30
C LEU A 84 -7.65 -1.31 -0.06
N VAL A 85 -6.88 -1.08 -1.13
CA VAL A 85 -7.26 -1.39 -2.50
C VAL A 85 -6.20 -2.34 -3.08
N GLY A 86 -6.59 -3.57 -3.39
CA GLY A 86 -5.66 -4.56 -3.98
C GLY A 86 -5.18 -4.11 -5.35
N GLY A 87 -6.13 -3.80 -6.23
CA GLY A 87 -5.86 -3.55 -7.65
C GLY A 87 -5.99 -4.84 -8.46
N PRO A 88 -5.50 -4.85 -9.71
CA PRO A 88 -5.62 -6.02 -10.56
C PRO A 88 -4.65 -7.14 -10.16
N GLY A 89 -5.21 -8.28 -9.77
CA GLY A 89 -4.44 -9.48 -9.40
C GLY A 89 -5.14 -10.36 -8.39
N GLU A 90 -4.41 -11.35 -7.85
CA GLU A 90 -4.88 -12.16 -6.72
C GLU A 90 -4.28 -11.63 -5.42
N ASP A 91 -4.95 -10.65 -4.80
CA ASP A 91 -4.41 -9.99 -3.61
C ASP A 91 -4.92 -10.58 -2.29
N VAL A 92 -4.14 -10.32 -1.24
CA VAL A 92 -4.48 -10.61 0.15
C VAL A 92 -4.57 -9.29 0.91
N LEU A 93 -5.81 -8.91 1.25
CA LEU A 93 -6.09 -7.71 2.03
C LEU A 93 -6.41 -8.04 3.49
N ILE A 94 -5.66 -7.46 4.42
CA ILE A 94 -5.82 -7.63 5.86
C ILE A 94 -6.06 -6.25 6.46
N GLY A 95 -7.30 -5.95 6.86
CA GLY A 95 -7.64 -4.67 7.48
C GLY A 95 -6.99 -4.49 8.84
N GLY A 96 -7.05 -5.53 9.69
CA GLY A 96 -6.46 -5.49 11.03
C GLY A 96 -7.46 -5.05 12.10
N LEU A 97 -7.08 -4.14 12.99
CA LEU A 97 -7.92 -3.63 14.07
C LEU A 97 -8.54 -2.28 13.68
N GLY A 98 -9.85 -2.24 13.54
CA GLY A 98 -10.59 -0.99 13.37
C GLY A 98 -11.76 -1.18 12.42
N ALA A 99 -12.29 -0.08 11.89
CA ALA A 99 -13.33 -0.10 10.89
C ALA A 99 -12.74 0.08 9.48
N ASP A 100 -12.43 -1.04 8.84
CA ASP A 100 -11.70 -1.05 7.58
C ASP A 100 -12.61 -1.08 6.34
N THR A 101 -12.12 -0.53 5.24
CA THR A 101 -12.68 -0.68 3.90
C THR A 101 -11.70 -1.43 3.01
N LEU A 102 -12.09 -2.62 2.54
CA LEU A 102 -11.29 -3.46 1.65
C LEU A 102 -11.93 -3.54 0.27
N GLU A 103 -11.16 -3.23 -0.77
CA GLU A 103 -11.61 -3.24 -2.16
C GLU A 103 -10.66 -4.09 -3.00
N GLN A 104 -11.19 -5.19 -3.55
CA GLN A 104 -10.47 -6.03 -4.51
C GLN A 104 -10.95 -5.68 -5.92
N GLU A 105 -10.05 -5.23 -6.79
CA GLU A 105 -10.35 -5.16 -8.22
C GLU A 105 -10.18 -6.57 -8.81
N GLY A 106 -11.06 -6.96 -9.74
CA GLY A 106 -11.11 -8.33 -10.23
C GLY A 106 -9.80 -8.76 -10.90
N ALA A 107 -9.44 -10.04 -10.78
CA ALA A 107 -8.29 -10.61 -11.48
C ALA A 107 -8.44 -10.41 -13.01
N GLU A 108 -7.43 -9.83 -13.65
CA GLU A 108 -7.38 -9.68 -15.11
C GLU A 108 -7.49 -11.08 -15.75
N SER A 109 -8.57 -11.31 -16.49
CA SER A 109 -8.87 -12.58 -17.18
C SER A 109 -8.24 -12.67 -18.56
#